data_AF-A0A5C7USN6-F1
#
_entry.id   AF-A0A5C7USN6-F1
#
_cell.length_a   1.000
_cell.length_b   1.000
_cell.length_c   1.000
_cell.angle_alpha   90.00
_cell.angle_beta   90.00
_cell.angle_gamma   90.00
#
_symmetry.space_group_name_H-M   'P 1'
#
loop_
_entity.id
_entity.type
_entity.pdbx_description
1 polymer ?
#
loop_
_entity_poly.entity_id
_entity_poly.type
_entity_poly.pdbx_seq_one_letter_code
_entity_poly.pdbx_strand_id
1 'polypeptide(L)'
;FHPNQSVLLHKQADNVWRIDFQLGWQADPVEERKPENVIPRIKAMLGDEREFELEWVSIYTFQCRRMNSFNHGRVLFVGDAAHQVSPFGARGANSGIQDTDNLVWKLKLVMDGKAPPTLLDSYTEERGFAADENIMNSTRSTDFITPKSNTSRTFRNAVLELAAQHPFARALVNSGRLSVPSWLASSSLNTPDTDAFQGQMIPGAPMADAPVRTAGGDGWLLHQVGNRFQALHYVDDAAALDTDTTRALSQLASHGIDVEPIVVARRGQAPAGIRTLIDGKGCMAQRYDLQPGTTYLLRPDQHVAARWRTLNAASVKAALARATGNT
;
A
#
# COMPACT_ATOMS: atom_id res chain seq x y z
N PHE A 1 17.96 5.38 31.26
CA PHE A 1 16.82 4.70 31.91
C PHE A 1 16.55 3.29 31.37
N HIS A 2 17.38 2.73 30.48
CA HIS A 2 17.38 1.29 30.13
C HIS A 2 18.76 0.89 29.57
N PRO A 3 19.75 0.56 30.42
CA PRO A 3 21.14 0.47 30.00
C PRO A 3 21.36 -0.58 28.91
N ASN A 4 22.04 -0.21 27.82
CA ASN A 4 22.39 -1.08 26.70
C ASN A 4 21.21 -1.72 25.94
N GLN A 5 19.98 -1.26 26.16
CA GLN A 5 18.77 -1.80 25.54
C GLN A 5 17.93 -0.67 24.93
N SER A 6 17.17 -0.96 23.89
CA SER A 6 16.32 0.04 23.23
C SER A 6 15.01 0.24 23.99
N VAL A 7 14.51 1.48 23.97
CA VAL A 7 13.15 1.84 24.39
C VAL A 7 12.47 2.58 23.26
N LEU A 8 11.24 2.20 22.93
CA LEU A 8 10.41 2.90 21.95
C LEU A 8 9.31 3.66 22.70
N LEU A 9 9.06 4.89 22.29
CA LEU A 9 8.05 5.74 22.89
C LEU A 9 7.06 6.19 21.82
N HIS A 10 5.77 5.92 22.06
CA HIS A 10 4.69 6.23 21.14
C HIS A 10 3.61 7.00 21.90
N LYS A 11 3.48 8.29 21.61
CA LYS A 11 2.36 9.09 22.10
C LYS A 11 1.06 8.62 21.44
N GLN A 12 0.05 8.32 22.25
CA GLN A 12 -1.28 7.93 21.82
C GLN A 12 -2.26 9.10 22.04
N ALA A 13 -3.53 8.89 21.68
CA ALA A 13 -4.61 9.81 22.04
C ALA A 13 -4.80 9.87 23.57
N ASP A 14 -5.60 10.84 24.03
CA ASP A 14 -6.11 10.88 25.41
C ASP A 14 -5.02 10.89 26.50
N ASN A 15 -3.89 11.54 26.20
CA ASN A 15 -2.73 11.63 27.09
C ASN A 15 -2.07 10.28 27.46
N VAL A 16 -2.29 9.24 26.64
CA VAL A 16 -1.68 7.92 26.84
C VAL A 16 -0.32 7.83 26.15
N TRP A 17 0.62 7.10 26.77
CA TRP A 17 1.91 6.76 26.18
C TRP A 17 2.08 5.24 26.14
N ARG A 18 2.41 4.71 24.97
CA ARG A 18 2.91 3.34 24.83
C ARG A 18 4.43 3.37 24.89
N ILE A 19 5.00 2.63 25.84
CA ILE A 19 6.44 2.55 26.07
C ILE A 19 6.85 1.08 25.96
N ASP A 20 7.64 0.76 24.94
CA ASP A 20 8.12 -0.60 24.71
C ASP A 20 9.56 -0.72 25.19
N PHE A 21 9.78 -1.47 26.28
CA PHE A 21 11.10 -1.80 26.78
C PHE A 21 11.60 -3.08 26.12
N GLN A 22 12.80 -3.05 25.54
CA GLN A 22 13.43 -4.27 25.05
C GLN A 22 13.76 -5.18 26.24
N LEU A 23 13.28 -6.42 26.22
CA LEU A 23 13.62 -7.45 27.19
C LEU A 23 14.67 -8.42 26.64
N GLY A 24 15.35 -9.13 27.54
CA GLY A 24 16.32 -10.17 27.17
C GLY A 24 15.64 -11.47 26.74
N TRP A 25 16.39 -12.34 26.05
CA TRP A 25 15.90 -13.64 25.56
C TRP A 25 15.41 -14.59 26.65
N GLN A 26 15.89 -14.43 27.89
CA GLN A 26 15.52 -15.26 29.05
C GLN A 26 14.52 -14.56 29.99
N ALA A 27 13.92 -13.45 29.55
CA ALA A 27 12.93 -12.74 30.33
C ALA A 27 11.67 -13.60 30.50
N ASP A 28 11.20 -13.77 31.74
CA ASP A 28 9.95 -14.46 32.04
C ASP A 28 8.78 -13.49 31.82
N PRO A 29 7.87 -13.75 30.86
CA PRO A 29 6.75 -12.85 30.56
C PRO A 29 5.76 -12.66 31.71
N VAL A 30 5.66 -13.61 32.65
CA VAL A 30 4.73 -13.49 33.79
C VAL A 30 5.33 -12.57 34.84
N GLU A 31 6.61 -12.77 35.18
CA GLU A 31 7.31 -11.94 36.16
C GLU A 31 7.48 -10.51 35.65
N GLU A 32 7.90 -10.33 34.41
CA GLU A 32 8.23 -9.01 33.84
C GLU A 32 7.01 -8.10 33.63
N ARG A 33 5.80 -8.65 33.63
CA ARG A 33 4.54 -7.86 33.57
C ARG A 33 4.14 -7.25 34.91
N LYS A 34 4.72 -7.74 36.01
CA LYS A 34 4.34 -7.31 37.35
C LYS A 34 4.65 -5.81 37.55
N PRO A 35 3.74 -5.02 38.16
CA PRO A 35 3.97 -3.59 38.37
C PRO A 35 5.30 -3.26 39.05
N GLU A 36 5.77 -4.13 39.95
CA GLU A 36 7.04 -3.98 40.67
C GLU A 36 8.25 -3.99 39.74
N ASN A 37 8.15 -4.61 38.57
CA ASN A 37 9.20 -4.64 37.54
C ASN A 37 9.05 -3.51 36.51
N VAL A 38 7.83 -3.07 36.24
CA VAL A 38 7.54 -2.07 35.19
C VAL A 38 7.63 -0.63 35.72
N ILE A 39 7.05 -0.35 36.89
CA ILE A 39 7.02 1.00 37.50
C ILE A 39 8.43 1.58 37.67
N PRO A 40 9.44 0.83 38.16
CA PRO A 40 10.80 1.38 38.30
C PRO A 40 11.41 1.80 36.96
N ARG A 41 11.13 1.08 35.87
CA ARG A 41 11.62 1.43 34.53
C ARG A 41 10.99 2.73 34.01
N ILE A 42 9.69 2.90 34.26
CA ILE A 42 8.97 4.13 33.89
C ILE A 42 9.44 5.32 34.75
N LYS A 43 9.58 5.14 36.06
CA LYS A 43 10.12 6.18 36.96
C LYS A 43 11.54 6.58 36.60
N ALA A 44 12.40 5.62 36.26
CA ALA A 44 13.75 5.92 35.78
C ALA A 44 13.75 6.81 34.52
N MET A 45 12.69 6.73 33.70
CA MET A 45 12.52 7.54 32.50
C MET A 45 11.90 8.92 32.79
N LEU A 46 10.85 8.97 33.61
CA LEU A 46 10.04 10.17 33.86
C LEU A 46 10.54 11.03 35.02
N GLY A 47 11.30 10.45 35.95
CA GLY A 47 11.58 11.00 37.28
C GLY A 47 10.51 10.58 38.30
N ASP A 48 10.91 10.48 39.57
CA ASP A 48 10.05 9.95 40.65
C ASP A 48 8.83 10.83 40.98
N GLU A 49 8.94 12.14 40.71
CA GLU A 49 7.91 13.15 41.04
C GLU A 49 6.73 13.19 40.06
N ARG A 50 6.81 12.46 38.93
CA ARG A 50 5.75 12.47 37.91
C ARG A 50 4.73 11.37 38.16
N GLU A 51 3.49 11.77 38.34
CA GLU A 51 2.36 10.84 38.45
C GLU A 51 2.05 10.20 37.09
N PHE A 52 1.73 8.91 37.13
CA PHE A 52 1.24 8.14 35.99
C PHE A 52 0.40 6.96 36.46
N GLU A 53 -0.45 6.46 35.57
CA GLU A 53 -1.22 5.25 35.76
C GLU A 53 -0.84 4.20 34.71
N LEU A 54 -0.86 2.93 35.09
CA LEU A 54 -0.66 1.82 34.17
C LEU A 54 -2.00 1.41 33.55
N GLU A 55 -2.29 1.93 32.35
CA GLU A 55 -3.48 1.54 31.58
C GLU A 55 -3.45 0.04 31.21
N TRP A 56 -2.31 -0.43 30.71
CA TRP A 56 -2.12 -1.81 30.29
C TRP A 56 -0.66 -2.19 30.21
N VAL A 57 -0.34 -3.43 30.59
CA VAL A 57 1.00 -4.00 30.50
C VAL A 57 0.93 -5.36 29.81
N SER A 58 1.80 -5.56 28.81
CA SER A 58 1.97 -6.87 28.18
C SER A 58 3.40 -7.11 27.77
N ILE A 59 3.66 -8.38 27.44
CA ILE A 59 4.93 -8.84 26.90
C ILE A 59 4.62 -9.65 25.66
N TYR A 60 5.37 -9.38 24.62
CA TYR A 60 5.17 -9.92 23.30
C TYR A 60 6.53 -10.19 22.65
N THR A 61 6.57 -11.25 21.84
CA THR A 61 7.76 -11.66 21.10
C THR A 61 7.52 -11.47 19.62
N PHE A 62 8.51 -10.90 18.94
CA PHE A 62 8.43 -10.65 17.51
C PHE A 62 8.83 -11.88 16.71
N GLN A 63 8.07 -12.12 15.66
CA GLN A 63 8.40 -13.11 14.65
C GLN A 63 8.28 -12.47 13.27
N CYS A 64 9.28 -12.73 12.43
CA CYS A 64 9.27 -12.37 11.02
C CYS A 64 9.13 -13.66 10.22
N ARG A 65 7.92 -13.99 9.78
CA ARG A 65 7.64 -15.23 9.04
C ARG A 65 6.38 -15.08 8.22
N ARG A 66 6.25 -15.86 7.15
CA ARG A 66 5.01 -15.98 6.39
C ARG A 66 4.80 -17.40 5.88
N MET A 67 3.56 -17.72 5.53
CA MET A 67 3.24 -18.94 4.81
C MET A 67 3.82 -18.91 3.38
N ASN A 68 4.10 -20.08 2.82
CA ASN A 68 4.52 -20.20 1.42
C ASN A 68 3.39 -19.84 0.45
N SER A 69 2.16 -20.25 0.77
CA SER A 69 0.93 -19.90 0.05
C SER A 69 -0.09 -19.31 1.01
N PHE A 70 -0.85 -18.32 0.56
CA PHE A 70 -1.97 -17.75 1.32
C PHE A 70 -3.31 -18.33 0.86
N ASN A 71 -3.33 -18.93 -0.33
CA ASN A 71 -4.46 -19.65 -0.89
C ASN A 71 -4.28 -21.16 -0.74
N HIS A 72 -5.25 -21.81 -0.10
CA HIS A 72 -5.36 -23.27 0.03
C HIS A 72 -6.74 -23.73 -0.50
N GLY A 73 -7.10 -23.26 -1.69
CA GLY A 73 -8.33 -23.60 -2.39
C GLY A 73 -9.54 -22.85 -1.81
N ARG A 74 -10.23 -23.46 -0.86
CA ARG A 74 -11.41 -22.84 -0.19
C ARG A 74 -11.08 -22.20 1.15
N VAL A 75 -9.81 -22.24 1.56
CA VAL A 75 -9.30 -21.64 2.78
C VAL A 75 -8.25 -20.60 2.40
N LEU A 76 -8.47 -19.37 2.84
CA LEU A 76 -7.62 -18.21 2.57
C LEU A 76 -7.15 -17.64 3.90
N PHE A 77 -5.85 -17.36 4.01
CA PHE A 77 -5.23 -16.80 5.21
C PHE A 77 -4.90 -15.33 4.98
N VAL A 78 -5.20 -14.47 5.96
CA VAL A 78 -5.10 -13.00 5.86
C VAL A 78 -4.41 -12.43 7.11
N GLY A 79 -3.59 -11.40 6.95
CA GLY A 79 -2.93 -10.72 8.09
C GLY A 79 -2.03 -11.66 8.88
N ASP A 80 -2.07 -11.54 10.23
CA ASP A 80 -1.22 -12.32 11.15
C ASP A 80 -1.39 -13.84 11.02
N ALA A 81 -2.50 -14.32 10.44
CA ALA A 81 -2.69 -15.73 10.14
C ALA A 81 -1.84 -16.22 8.95
N ALA A 82 -1.46 -15.32 8.04
CA ALA A 82 -0.64 -15.59 6.86
C ALA A 82 0.82 -15.13 7.02
N HIS A 83 1.05 -14.00 7.67
CA HIS A 83 2.38 -13.41 7.84
C HIS A 83 2.47 -12.59 9.11
N GLN A 84 3.63 -12.64 9.74
CA GLN A 84 3.98 -11.89 10.94
C GLN A 84 5.23 -11.09 10.65
N VAL A 85 5.22 -9.83 11.12
CA VAL A 85 6.28 -8.85 10.90
C VAL A 85 6.70 -8.25 12.23
N SER A 86 7.93 -7.77 12.28
CA SER A 86 8.40 -6.94 13.38
C SER A 86 7.55 -5.65 13.46
N PRO A 87 7.29 -5.08 14.64
CA PRO A 87 6.34 -3.97 14.84
C PRO A 87 6.86 -2.66 14.25
N PHE A 88 8.15 -2.59 13.91
CA PHE A 88 8.75 -1.41 13.31
C PHE A 88 8.08 -1.12 11.96
N GLY A 89 7.49 0.07 11.85
CA GLY A 89 6.68 0.48 10.70
C GLY A 89 5.19 0.15 10.81
N ALA A 90 4.73 -0.37 11.94
CA ALA A 90 3.31 -0.66 12.21
C ALA A 90 2.64 -1.53 11.12
N ARG A 91 3.37 -2.50 10.55
CA ARG A 91 2.94 -3.20 9.33
C ARG A 91 1.99 -4.38 9.54
N GLY A 92 1.88 -4.97 10.73
CA GLY A 92 1.01 -6.13 10.98
C GLY A 92 -0.45 -5.86 10.62
N ALA A 93 -1.13 -5.04 11.42
CA ALA A 93 -2.54 -4.69 11.19
C ALA A 93 -2.78 -4.01 9.83
N ASN A 94 -1.92 -3.05 9.44
CA ASN A 94 -2.06 -2.35 8.17
C ASN A 94 -1.96 -3.28 6.95
N SER A 95 -1.08 -4.28 6.99
CA SER A 95 -0.95 -5.25 5.89
C SER A 95 -2.16 -6.18 5.85
N GLY A 96 -2.72 -6.60 6.99
CA GLY A 96 -3.94 -7.40 7.01
C GLY A 96 -5.15 -6.69 6.38
N ILE A 97 -5.27 -5.37 6.55
CA ILE A 97 -6.30 -4.57 5.86
C ILE A 97 -6.06 -4.60 4.35
N GLN A 98 -4.83 -4.35 3.90
CA GLN A 98 -4.48 -4.36 2.47
C GLN A 98 -4.61 -5.75 1.84
N ASP A 99 -4.35 -6.81 2.59
CA ASP A 99 -4.57 -8.18 2.15
C ASP A 99 -6.05 -8.41 1.84
N THR A 100 -6.92 -7.93 2.72
CA THR A 100 -8.37 -8.02 2.54
C THR A 100 -8.81 -7.22 1.32
N ASP A 101 -8.37 -5.96 1.19
CA ASP A 101 -8.70 -5.10 0.05
C ASP A 101 -8.30 -5.73 -1.30
N ASN A 102 -7.11 -6.34 -1.36
CA ASN A 102 -6.63 -7.07 -2.54
C ASN A 102 -7.44 -8.35 -2.84
N LEU A 103 -7.88 -9.07 -1.80
CA LEU A 103 -8.53 -10.37 -1.93
C LEU A 103 -10.01 -10.26 -2.29
N VAL A 104 -10.75 -9.33 -1.67
CA VAL A 104 -12.23 -9.38 -1.66
C VAL A 104 -12.81 -9.20 -3.05
N TRP A 105 -12.26 -8.31 -3.88
CA TRP A 105 -12.77 -8.12 -5.24
C TRP A 105 -12.53 -9.36 -6.12
N LYS A 106 -11.39 -10.04 -5.96
CA LYS A 106 -11.07 -11.30 -6.66
C LYS A 106 -12.03 -12.40 -6.25
N LEU A 107 -12.21 -12.56 -4.93
CA LEU A 107 -13.12 -13.53 -4.36
C LEU A 107 -14.55 -13.31 -4.84
N LYS A 108 -15.01 -12.05 -4.87
CA LYS A 108 -16.33 -11.70 -5.41
C LYS A 108 -16.49 -12.14 -6.86
N LEU A 109 -15.52 -11.86 -7.73
CA LEU A 109 -15.61 -12.27 -9.14
C LEU A 109 -15.66 -13.79 -9.31
N VAL A 110 -14.90 -14.53 -8.50
CA VAL A 110 -14.94 -16.01 -8.51
C VAL A 110 -16.29 -16.53 -8.01
N MET A 111 -16.83 -15.96 -6.93
CA MET A 111 -18.15 -16.32 -6.39
C MET A 111 -19.28 -16.02 -7.38
N ASP A 112 -19.18 -14.92 -8.12
CA ASP A 112 -20.15 -14.52 -9.14
C ASP A 112 -19.98 -15.31 -10.47
N GLY A 113 -19.01 -16.21 -10.57
CA GLY A 113 -18.73 -16.98 -11.79
C GLY A 113 -18.15 -16.16 -12.95
N LYS A 114 -17.61 -14.97 -12.66
CA LYS A 114 -17.03 -14.03 -13.65
C LYS A 114 -15.52 -14.17 -13.83
N ALA A 115 -14.86 -14.91 -12.94
CA ALA A 115 -13.44 -15.20 -13.00
C ALA A 115 -13.16 -16.64 -12.55
N PRO A 116 -12.11 -17.30 -13.04
CA PRO A 116 -11.76 -18.65 -12.61
C PRO A 116 -11.17 -18.64 -11.19
N PRO A 117 -11.25 -19.76 -10.45
CA PRO A 117 -10.66 -19.88 -9.11
C PRO A 117 -9.16 -19.57 -9.06
N THR A 118 -8.42 -19.79 -10.15
CA THR A 118 -6.99 -19.48 -10.28
C THR A 118 -6.69 -17.99 -10.14
N LEU A 119 -7.66 -17.09 -10.31
CA LEU A 119 -7.49 -15.67 -9.97
C LEU A 119 -7.06 -15.49 -8.50
N LEU A 120 -7.50 -16.36 -7.58
CA LEU A 120 -7.13 -16.28 -6.17
C LEU A 120 -5.66 -16.65 -5.91
N ASP A 121 -4.97 -17.30 -6.85
CA ASP A 121 -3.53 -17.56 -6.71
C ASP A 121 -2.72 -16.26 -6.81
N SER A 122 -3.22 -15.27 -7.55
CA SER A 122 -2.62 -13.92 -7.61
C SER A 122 -2.63 -13.20 -6.26
N TYR A 123 -3.52 -13.57 -5.33
CA TYR A 123 -3.50 -13.01 -3.97
C TYR A 123 -2.23 -13.45 -3.22
N THR A 124 -1.84 -14.71 -3.36
CA THR A 124 -0.58 -15.23 -2.80
C THR A 124 0.62 -14.55 -3.44
N GLU A 125 0.61 -14.40 -4.76
CA GLU A 125 1.69 -13.73 -5.50
C GLU A 125 1.89 -12.28 -5.00
N GLU A 126 0.82 -11.48 -5.01
CA GLU A 126 0.89 -10.04 -4.74
C GLU A 126 1.13 -9.75 -3.26
N ARG A 127 0.40 -10.43 -2.37
CA ARG A 127 0.49 -10.17 -0.92
C ARG A 127 1.63 -10.94 -0.27
N GLY A 128 2.07 -12.05 -0.85
CA GLY A 128 3.33 -12.70 -0.49
C GLY A 128 4.53 -11.79 -0.76
N PHE A 129 4.57 -11.15 -1.93
CA PHE A 129 5.60 -10.15 -2.25
C PHE A 129 5.58 -8.97 -1.26
N ALA A 130 4.41 -8.41 -0.97
CA ALA A 130 4.28 -7.31 0.00
C ALA A 130 4.73 -7.74 1.41
N ALA A 131 4.41 -8.96 1.83
CA ALA A 131 4.87 -9.51 3.11
C ALA A 131 6.41 -9.67 3.15
N ASP A 132 7.03 -10.19 2.09
CA ASP A 132 8.48 -10.30 1.99
C ASP A 132 9.18 -8.94 2.08
N GLU A 133 8.64 -7.94 1.38
CA GLU A 133 9.15 -6.58 1.45
C GLU A 133 9.04 -6.01 2.87
N ASN A 134 7.90 -6.20 3.53
CA ASN A 134 7.69 -5.72 4.91
C ASN A 134 8.62 -6.44 5.90
N ILE A 135 8.80 -7.76 5.76
CA ILE A 135 9.74 -8.54 6.58
C ILE A 135 11.17 -8.03 6.38
N MET A 136 11.59 -7.81 5.13
CA MET A 136 12.93 -7.32 4.82
C MET A 136 13.19 -5.95 5.45
N ASN A 137 12.28 -4.99 5.25
CA ASN A 137 12.45 -3.62 5.74
C ASN A 137 12.36 -3.53 7.26
N SER A 138 11.39 -4.21 7.88
CA SER A 138 11.24 -4.20 9.34
C SER A 138 12.39 -4.92 10.06
N THR A 139 12.94 -5.99 9.47
CA THR A 139 14.15 -6.65 9.98
C THR A 139 15.37 -5.73 9.91
N ARG A 140 15.58 -5.03 8.78
CA ARG A 140 16.68 -4.05 8.65
C ARG A 140 16.59 -2.94 9.71
N SER A 141 15.39 -2.41 9.95
CA SER A 141 15.17 -1.41 11.01
C SER A 141 15.44 -1.99 12.40
N THR A 142 15.01 -3.23 12.66
CA THR A 142 15.26 -3.92 13.93
C THR A 142 16.77 -4.07 14.18
N ASP A 143 17.52 -4.55 13.18
CA ASP A 143 18.96 -4.77 13.27
C ASP A 143 19.74 -3.46 13.44
N PHE A 144 19.25 -2.37 12.83
CA PHE A 144 19.83 -1.03 13.02
C PHE A 144 19.57 -0.50 14.43
N ILE A 145 18.37 -0.65 14.98
CA ILE A 145 18.01 -0.17 16.33
C ILE A 145 18.75 -0.99 17.41
N THR A 146 18.77 -2.31 17.25
CA THR A 146 19.31 -3.27 18.21
C THR A 146 20.51 -4.04 17.60
N PRO A 147 21.69 -3.41 17.51
CA PRO A 147 22.86 -4.02 16.90
C PRO A 147 23.33 -5.26 17.68
N LYS A 148 23.54 -6.37 16.95
CA LYS A 148 23.86 -7.69 17.49
C LYS A 148 25.37 -7.95 17.63
N SER A 149 26.20 -7.05 17.11
CA SER A 149 27.67 -7.15 17.12
C SER A 149 28.34 -5.79 17.25
N ASN A 150 29.62 -5.78 17.66
CA ASN A 150 30.42 -4.55 17.71
C ASN A 150 30.50 -3.86 16.34
N THR A 151 30.66 -4.62 15.26
CA THR A 151 30.69 -4.09 13.89
C THR A 151 29.37 -3.41 13.53
N SER A 152 28.22 -4.03 13.80
CA SER A 152 26.91 -3.42 13.56
C SER A 152 26.67 -2.17 14.40
N ARG A 153 27.20 -2.13 15.63
CA ARG A 153 27.16 -0.97 16.52
C ARG A 153 28.00 0.19 15.98
N THR A 154 29.22 -0.07 15.53
CA THR A 154 30.10 0.93 14.91
C THR A 154 29.47 1.51 13.65
N PHE A 155 28.95 0.64 12.77
CA PHE A 155 28.23 1.05 11.57
C PHE A 155 27.05 1.97 11.91
N ARG A 156 26.17 1.55 12.84
CA ARG A 156 25.02 2.35 13.29
C ARG A 156 25.45 3.72 13.80
N ASN A 157 26.47 3.77 14.66
CA ASN A 157 26.95 5.03 15.23
C ASN A 157 27.49 5.97 14.15
N ALA A 158 28.27 5.46 13.19
CA ALA A 158 28.75 6.25 12.06
C ALA A 158 27.59 6.76 11.17
N VAL A 159 26.58 5.93 10.92
CA VAL A 159 25.36 6.36 10.19
C VAL A 159 24.64 7.48 10.94
N LEU A 160 24.46 7.36 12.27
CA LEU A 160 23.80 8.38 13.08
C LEU A 160 24.57 9.70 13.10
N GLU A 161 25.90 9.65 13.18
CA GLU A 161 26.78 10.82 13.12
C GLU A 161 26.66 11.52 11.75
N LEU A 162 26.77 10.75 10.66
CA LEU A 162 26.66 11.28 9.30
C LEU A 162 25.23 11.78 8.98
N ALA A 163 24.19 11.15 9.51
CA ALA A 163 22.80 11.51 9.26
C ALA A 163 22.45 12.92 9.73
N ALA A 164 23.21 13.50 10.67
CA ALA A 164 23.05 14.90 11.05
C ALA A 164 23.22 15.84 9.85
N GLN A 165 24.18 15.56 8.97
CA GLN A 165 24.59 16.49 7.90
C GLN A 165 24.32 15.95 6.49
N HIS A 166 24.21 14.63 6.31
CA HIS A 166 24.18 14.01 4.98
C HIS A 166 22.85 13.27 4.69
N PRO A 167 22.12 13.65 3.62
CA PRO A 167 20.85 13.01 3.25
C PRO A 167 20.92 11.50 3.01
N PHE A 168 22.01 11.00 2.41
CA PHE A 168 22.16 9.56 2.15
C PHE A 168 22.19 8.72 3.43
N ALA A 169 22.80 9.24 4.51
CA ALA A 169 22.86 8.56 5.80
C ALA A 169 21.50 8.59 6.51
N ARG A 170 20.70 9.66 6.33
CA ARG A 170 19.32 9.72 6.86
C ARG A 170 18.44 8.61 6.27
N ALA A 171 18.62 8.27 4.99
CA ALA A 171 17.90 7.17 4.35
C ALA A 171 18.24 5.79 4.93
N LEU A 172 19.39 5.64 5.61
CA LEU A 172 19.77 4.41 6.31
C LEU A 172 19.14 4.32 7.71
N VAL A 173 18.84 5.46 8.34
CA VAL A 173 18.13 5.52 9.63
C VAL A 173 16.64 5.24 9.44
N ASN A 174 16.05 5.85 8.41
CA ASN A 174 14.67 5.62 8.01
C ASN A 174 14.63 5.36 6.51
N SER A 175 14.38 4.11 6.12
CA SER A 175 14.33 3.70 4.72
C SER A 175 13.19 4.34 3.93
N GLY A 176 12.24 5.00 4.60
CA GLY A 176 11.03 5.55 4.00
C GLY A 176 10.06 4.48 3.48
N ARG A 177 10.46 3.19 3.45
CA ARG A 177 9.63 2.08 2.97
C ARG A 177 8.55 1.65 3.95
N LEU A 178 8.71 1.93 5.24
CA LEU A 178 7.80 1.46 6.29
C LEU A 178 6.40 2.12 6.25
N SER A 179 6.23 3.18 5.46
CA SER A 179 4.97 3.97 5.39
C SER A 179 4.42 4.12 3.97
N VAL A 180 4.93 3.35 3.00
CA VAL A 180 4.51 3.44 1.59
C VAL A 180 3.92 2.11 1.10
N PRO A 181 2.98 2.12 0.15
CA PRO A 181 2.44 0.88 -0.42
C PRO A 181 3.48 0.11 -1.24
N SER A 182 3.30 -1.21 -1.32
CA SER A 182 4.12 -2.08 -2.17
C SER A 182 3.75 -1.91 -3.64
N TRP A 183 4.75 -2.03 -4.50
CA TRP A 183 4.58 -1.93 -5.95
C TRP A 183 4.48 -3.33 -6.52
N LEU A 184 3.30 -3.70 -7.01
CA LEU A 184 3.00 -5.05 -7.51
C LEU A 184 3.41 -5.21 -8.97
N ALA A 185 4.57 -4.66 -9.36
CA ALA A 185 4.98 -4.54 -10.76
C ALA A 185 5.15 -5.91 -11.45
N SER A 186 5.52 -6.94 -10.69
CA SER A 186 5.69 -8.31 -11.18
C SER A 186 4.40 -9.12 -11.23
N SER A 187 3.25 -8.57 -10.82
CA SER A 187 1.98 -9.30 -10.81
C SER A 187 1.62 -9.85 -12.18
N SER A 188 1.23 -11.12 -12.22
CA SER A 188 0.66 -11.80 -13.38
C SER A 188 -0.61 -11.13 -13.93
N LEU A 189 -1.30 -10.32 -13.12
CA LEU A 189 -2.50 -9.57 -13.51
C LEU A 189 -2.19 -8.31 -14.34
N ASN A 190 -0.94 -7.88 -14.38
CA ASN A 190 -0.55 -6.66 -15.10
C ASN A 190 -0.40 -6.93 -16.60
N THR A 191 -0.89 -6.01 -17.43
CA THR A 191 -0.56 -6.01 -18.86
C THR A 191 0.67 -5.13 -19.07
N PRO A 192 1.77 -5.66 -19.64
CA PRO A 192 2.98 -4.88 -19.91
C PRO A 192 2.73 -3.70 -20.84
N ASP A 193 3.49 -2.63 -20.65
CA ASP A 193 3.45 -1.47 -21.52
C ASP A 193 3.91 -1.82 -22.94
N THR A 194 3.19 -1.32 -23.94
CA THR A 194 3.63 -1.31 -25.35
C THR A 194 4.08 0.07 -25.81
N ASP A 195 3.68 1.12 -25.09
CA ASP A 195 4.01 2.51 -25.37
C ASP A 195 5.03 3.07 -24.37
N ALA A 196 5.72 4.14 -24.75
CA ALA A 196 6.68 4.80 -23.87
C ALA A 196 5.99 5.77 -22.88
N PHE A 197 6.35 5.64 -21.60
CA PHE A 197 5.92 6.51 -20.51
C PHE A 197 7.12 6.96 -19.67
N GLN A 198 7.08 8.22 -19.22
CA GLN A 198 8.03 8.80 -18.26
C GLN A 198 7.45 8.82 -16.84
N GLY A 199 6.13 8.64 -16.70
CA GLY A 199 5.43 8.62 -15.42
C GLY A 199 5.64 7.33 -14.63
N GLN A 200 5.67 7.46 -13.30
CA GLN A 200 5.91 6.35 -12.39
C GLN A 200 4.69 5.43 -12.17
N MET A 201 3.50 5.78 -12.67
CA MET A 201 2.29 4.94 -12.55
C MET A 201 2.32 3.77 -13.53
N ILE A 202 3.30 2.88 -13.37
CA ILE A 202 3.46 1.65 -14.16
C ILE A 202 2.37 0.64 -13.82
N PRO A 203 2.11 -0.38 -14.67
CA PRO A 203 1.30 -1.54 -14.28
C PRO A 203 1.79 -2.16 -12.96
N GLY A 204 0.87 -2.39 -12.02
CA GLY A 204 1.13 -2.82 -10.65
C GLY A 204 1.41 -1.70 -9.65
N ALA A 205 1.54 -0.45 -10.10
CA ALA A 205 1.71 0.68 -9.18
C ALA A 205 0.41 0.94 -8.38
N PRO A 206 0.50 1.17 -7.07
CA PRO A 206 -0.60 1.76 -6.32
C PRO A 206 -0.82 3.19 -6.83
N MET A 207 -2.08 3.55 -7.04
CA MET A 207 -2.43 4.85 -7.62
C MET A 207 -1.91 6.01 -6.77
N ALA A 208 -1.21 6.96 -7.42
CA ALA A 208 -0.90 8.24 -6.81
C ALA A 208 -2.18 9.09 -6.77
N ASP A 209 -2.49 9.67 -5.62
CA ASP A 209 -3.63 10.58 -5.52
C ASP A 209 -3.40 11.86 -6.36
N ALA A 210 -4.42 12.67 -6.57
CA ALA A 210 -4.30 13.99 -7.18
C ALA A 210 -5.52 14.87 -6.83
N PRO A 211 -5.34 16.18 -6.64
CA PRO A 211 -6.48 17.08 -6.51
C PRO A 211 -7.26 17.10 -7.83
N VAL A 212 -8.56 16.82 -7.76
CA VAL A 212 -9.48 16.84 -8.89
C VAL A 212 -10.74 17.60 -8.52
N ARG A 213 -11.41 18.19 -9.50
CA ARG A 213 -12.74 18.76 -9.30
C ARG A 213 -13.79 17.88 -9.98
N THR A 214 -14.88 17.66 -9.28
CA THR A 214 -16.03 16.85 -9.72
C THR A 214 -17.28 17.72 -9.79
N ALA A 215 -18.41 17.14 -10.21
CA ALA A 215 -19.71 17.82 -10.11
C ALA A 215 -20.07 18.21 -8.67
N GLY A 216 -19.57 17.48 -7.66
CA GLY A 216 -19.77 17.77 -6.24
C GLY A 216 -18.77 18.75 -5.63
N GLY A 217 -17.86 19.32 -6.44
CA GLY A 217 -16.80 20.22 -5.98
C GLY A 217 -15.41 19.59 -5.96
N ASP A 218 -14.50 20.26 -5.26
CA ASP A 218 -13.09 19.85 -5.16
C ASP A 218 -12.94 18.60 -4.29
N GLY A 219 -12.00 17.73 -4.68
CA GLY A 219 -11.71 16.49 -3.98
C GLY A 219 -10.41 15.85 -4.44
N TRP A 220 -10.29 14.55 -4.18
CA TRP A 220 -9.09 13.76 -4.39
C TRP A 220 -9.39 12.54 -5.27
N LEU A 221 -8.52 12.22 -6.22
CA LEU A 221 -8.68 11.13 -7.19
C LEU A 221 -8.98 9.80 -6.49
N LEU A 222 -8.27 9.46 -5.41
CA LEU A 222 -8.47 8.18 -4.72
C LEU A 222 -9.86 8.06 -4.06
N HIS A 223 -10.56 9.17 -3.83
CA HIS A 223 -11.96 9.13 -3.38
C HIS A 223 -12.96 8.97 -4.54
N GLN A 224 -12.48 9.09 -5.78
CA GLN A 224 -13.30 9.01 -6.98
C GLN A 224 -13.26 7.62 -7.64
N VAL A 225 -12.25 6.81 -7.33
CA VAL A 225 -11.97 5.51 -7.97
C VAL A 225 -11.97 4.35 -6.98
N GLY A 226 -12.01 3.12 -7.48
CA GLY A 226 -11.99 1.88 -6.69
C GLY A 226 -13.32 1.12 -6.68
N ASN A 227 -13.32 -0.04 -6.01
CA ASN A 227 -14.41 -1.02 -5.89
C ASN A 227 -14.91 -1.66 -7.20
N ARG A 228 -14.44 -1.19 -8.36
CA ARG A 228 -14.75 -1.71 -9.69
C ARG A 228 -13.61 -1.43 -10.65
N PHE A 229 -13.60 -2.09 -11.81
CA PHE A 229 -12.68 -1.73 -12.87
C PHE A 229 -13.08 -0.40 -13.48
N GLN A 230 -12.09 0.45 -13.74
CA GLN A 230 -12.30 1.80 -14.26
C GLN A 230 -11.29 2.09 -15.37
N ALA A 231 -11.73 2.79 -16.41
CA ALA A 231 -10.87 3.28 -17.47
C ALA A 231 -10.78 4.80 -17.39
N LEU A 232 -9.61 5.32 -17.00
CA LEU A 232 -9.32 6.75 -17.04
C LEU A 232 -8.84 7.12 -18.43
N HIS A 233 -9.55 8.01 -19.12
CA HIS A 233 -9.17 8.50 -20.45
C HIS A 233 -8.93 10.01 -20.43
N TYR A 234 -7.74 10.45 -20.86
CA TYR A 234 -7.36 11.85 -20.81
C TYR A 234 -7.59 12.59 -22.13
N VAL A 235 -8.19 13.78 -22.05
CA VAL A 235 -8.29 14.77 -23.13
C VAL A 235 -8.07 16.17 -22.55
N ASP A 236 -7.65 17.15 -23.36
CA ASP A 236 -7.46 18.52 -22.85
C ASP A 236 -8.79 19.18 -22.46
N ASP A 237 -9.82 18.99 -23.29
CA ASP A 237 -11.17 19.52 -23.11
C ASP A 237 -12.18 18.37 -23.22
N ALA A 238 -12.86 18.05 -22.12
CA ALA A 238 -13.82 16.94 -22.09
C ALA A 238 -15.00 17.14 -23.04
N ALA A 239 -15.35 18.39 -23.37
CA ALA A 239 -16.42 18.68 -24.33
C ALA A 239 -16.02 18.35 -25.78
N ALA A 240 -14.73 18.20 -26.06
CA ALA A 240 -14.20 17.87 -27.38
C ALA A 240 -14.03 16.36 -27.61
N LEU A 241 -14.50 15.52 -26.68
CA LEU A 241 -14.46 14.06 -26.84
C LEU A 241 -15.27 13.62 -28.05
N ASP A 242 -14.62 12.99 -29.02
CA ASP A 242 -15.27 12.59 -30.27
C ASP A 242 -16.24 11.41 -30.08
N THR A 243 -17.10 11.20 -31.07
CA THR A 243 -18.16 10.19 -31.00
C THR A 243 -17.61 8.77 -31.01
N ASP A 244 -16.50 8.52 -31.70
CA ASP A 244 -15.92 7.18 -31.81
C ASP A 244 -15.21 6.79 -30.50
N THR A 245 -14.49 7.71 -29.87
CA THR A 245 -13.93 7.54 -28.52
C THR A 245 -15.03 7.35 -27.49
N THR A 246 -16.11 8.14 -27.54
CA THR A 246 -17.28 7.98 -26.67
C THR A 246 -17.92 6.59 -26.82
N ARG A 247 -18.05 6.11 -28.06
CA ARG A 247 -18.56 4.75 -28.34
C ARG A 247 -17.61 3.69 -27.81
N ALA A 248 -16.30 3.83 -28.01
CA ALA A 248 -15.30 2.88 -27.53
C ALA A 248 -15.31 2.76 -25.99
N LEU A 249 -15.40 3.89 -25.28
CA LEU A 249 -15.46 3.94 -23.81
C LEU A 249 -16.71 3.27 -23.23
N SER A 250 -17.85 3.32 -23.93
CA SER A 250 -19.07 2.64 -23.48
C SER A 250 -19.08 1.13 -23.74
N GLN A 251 -18.11 0.61 -24.49
CA GLN A 251 -18.04 -0.79 -24.92
C GLN A 251 -16.84 -1.54 -24.31
N LEU A 252 -16.38 -1.16 -23.12
CA LEU A 252 -15.18 -1.74 -22.48
C LEU A 252 -15.43 -3.02 -21.68
N ALA A 253 -16.68 -3.35 -21.35
CA ALA A 253 -17.02 -4.55 -20.58
C ALA A 253 -16.55 -5.84 -21.29
N SER A 254 -16.15 -6.84 -20.50
CA SER A 254 -15.72 -8.17 -20.98
C SER A 254 -16.01 -9.22 -19.92
N HIS A 255 -16.36 -10.45 -20.32
CA HIS A 255 -16.66 -11.56 -19.40
C HIS A 255 -17.72 -11.24 -18.32
N GLY A 256 -18.70 -10.38 -18.63
CA GLY A 256 -19.71 -9.93 -17.66
C GLY A 256 -19.16 -9.02 -16.56
N ILE A 257 -17.95 -8.48 -16.73
CA ILE A 257 -17.28 -7.53 -15.86
C ILE A 257 -17.32 -6.16 -16.53
N ASP A 258 -17.97 -5.22 -15.88
CA ASP A 258 -18.09 -3.84 -16.35
C ASP A 258 -16.82 -3.05 -16.05
N VAL A 259 -16.50 -2.11 -16.94
CA VAL A 259 -15.45 -1.11 -16.76
C VAL A 259 -16.11 0.26 -16.82
N GLU A 260 -16.06 1.01 -15.72
CA GLU A 260 -16.61 2.37 -15.67
C GLU A 260 -15.64 3.33 -16.41
N PRO A 261 -16.08 3.98 -17.51
CA PRO A 261 -15.25 5.00 -18.15
C PRO A 261 -15.32 6.31 -17.35
N ILE A 262 -14.15 6.92 -17.16
CA ILE A 262 -14.01 8.23 -16.53
C ILE A 262 -13.11 9.09 -17.43
N VAL A 263 -13.62 10.25 -17.82
CA VAL A 263 -12.84 11.23 -18.59
C VAL A 263 -12.10 12.15 -17.63
N VAL A 264 -10.79 12.29 -17.82
CA VAL A 264 -9.96 13.26 -17.10
C VAL A 264 -9.62 14.38 -18.07
N ALA A 265 -9.86 15.63 -17.66
CA ALA A 265 -9.58 16.79 -18.52
C ALA A 265 -9.16 18.02 -17.73
N ARG A 266 -8.62 19.04 -18.41
CA ARG A 266 -8.35 20.35 -17.76
C ARG A 266 -9.60 21.18 -17.58
N ARG A 267 -10.60 20.98 -18.44
CA ARG A 267 -11.88 21.69 -18.45
C ARG A 267 -12.95 20.90 -19.22
N GLY A 268 -14.15 21.46 -19.25
CA GLY A 268 -15.28 20.91 -20.00
C GLY A 268 -16.03 19.83 -19.22
N GLN A 269 -16.98 19.19 -19.91
CA GLN A 269 -17.76 18.08 -19.39
C GLN A 269 -17.90 17.07 -20.52
N ALA A 270 -17.65 15.79 -20.25
CA ALA A 270 -17.76 14.76 -21.26
C ALA A 270 -19.22 14.55 -21.69
N PRO A 271 -19.45 14.25 -22.98
CA PRO A 271 -20.78 13.94 -23.49
C PRO A 271 -21.32 12.61 -22.95
N ALA A 272 -22.58 12.30 -23.27
CA ALA A 272 -23.23 11.03 -22.98
C ALA A 272 -23.27 10.63 -21.49
N GLY A 273 -23.17 11.61 -20.58
CA GLY A 273 -23.19 11.37 -19.14
C GLY A 273 -21.94 10.68 -18.59
N ILE A 274 -20.85 10.59 -19.37
CA ILE A 274 -19.60 10.01 -18.89
C ILE A 274 -19.05 10.89 -17.77
N ARG A 275 -18.72 10.25 -16.64
CA ARG A 275 -18.19 10.94 -15.48
C ARG A 275 -16.89 11.64 -15.84
N THR A 276 -16.80 12.92 -15.45
CA THR A 276 -15.63 13.76 -15.75
C THR A 276 -14.95 14.20 -14.47
N LEU A 277 -13.61 14.08 -14.44
CA LEU A 277 -12.74 14.61 -13.41
C LEU A 277 -11.90 15.75 -14.00
N ILE A 278 -11.91 16.91 -13.34
CA ILE A 278 -11.17 18.07 -13.79
C ILE A 278 -9.83 18.17 -13.06
N ASP A 279 -8.73 17.93 -13.78
CA ASP A 279 -7.36 18.14 -13.32
C ASP A 279 -6.91 19.58 -13.58
N GLY A 280 -7.56 20.52 -12.89
CA GLY A 280 -7.31 21.96 -13.10
C GLY A 280 -5.89 22.41 -12.74
N LYS A 281 -5.18 21.65 -11.91
CA LYS A 281 -3.80 21.95 -11.48
C LYS A 281 -2.75 21.18 -12.29
N GLY A 282 -3.14 20.26 -13.17
CA GLY A 282 -2.22 19.41 -13.92
C GLY A 282 -1.46 18.38 -13.08
N CYS A 283 -1.87 18.17 -11.82
CA CYS A 283 -1.18 17.27 -10.90
C CYS A 283 -1.35 15.81 -11.32
N MET A 284 -2.54 15.45 -11.79
CA MET A 284 -2.81 14.09 -12.27
C MET A 284 -2.07 13.86 -13.59
N ALA A 285 -2.11 14.82 -14.51
CA ALA A 285 -1.37 14.77 -15.77
C ALA A 285 0.14 14.59 -15.55
N GLN A 286 0.71 15.28 -14.56
CA GLN A 286 2.12 15.10 -14.21
C GLN A 286 2.40 13.71 -13.61
N ARG A 287 1.60 13.26 -12.62
CA ARG A 287 1.85 12.01 -11.88
C ARG A 287 1.67 10.76 -12.75
N TYR A 288 0.70 10.79 -13.66
CA TYR A 288 0.36 9.69 -14.56
C TYR A 288 0.91 9.89 -15.98
N ASP A 289 1.70 10.96 -16.21
CA ASP A 289 2.22 11.32 -17.53
C ASP A 289 1.11 11.30 -18.59
N LEU A 290 0.00 11.99 -18.31
CA LEU A 290 -1.17 12.01 -19.19
C LEU A 290 -0.92 12.94 -20.38
N GLN A 291 -1.22 12.42 -21.56
CA GLN A 291 -1.28 13.14 -22.83
C GLN A 291 -2.64 12.85 -23.48
N PRO A 292 -3.18 13.73 -24.34
CA PRO A 292 -4.46 13.47 -25.02
C PRO A 292 -4.49 12.08 -25.65
N GLY A 293 -5.54 11.31 -25.36
CA GLY A 293 -5.68 9.90 -25.77
C GLY A 293 -5.18 8.87 -24.75
N THR A 294 -4.37 9.29 -23.77
CA THR A 294 -3.80 8.40 -22.76
C THR A 294 -4.92 7.74 -21.96
N THR A 295 -4.87 6.42 -21.88
CA THR A 295 -5.87 5.60 -21.20
C THR A 295 -5.21 4.69 -20.18
N TYR A 296 -5.74 4.66 -18.97
CA TYR A 296 -5.33 3.75 -17.89
C TYR A 296 -6.48 2.81 -17.53
N LEU A 297 -6.18 1.52 -17.38
CA LEU A 297 -7.10 0.56 -16.78
C LEU A 297 -6.73 0.39 -15.29
N LEU A 298 -7.70 0.60 -14.42
CA LEU A 298 -7.56 0.52 -12.97
C LEU A 298 -8.31 -0.68 -12.42
N ARG A 299 -7.73 -1.32 -11.40
CA ARG A 299 -8.37 -2.39 -10.62
C ARG A 299 -9.28 -1.84 -9.53
N PRO A 300 -10.21 -2.68 -9.02
CA PRO A 300 -11.03 -2.33 -7.85
C PRO A 300 -10.24 -1.89 -6.61
N ASP A 301 -9.03 -2.41 -6.42
CA ASP A 301 -8.12 -2.11 -5.30
C ASP A 301 -7.15 -0.96 -5.58
N GLN A 302 -7.49 -0.07 -6.52
CA GLN A 302 -6.73 1.15 -6.84
C GLN A 302 -5.28 0.91 -7.27
N HIS A 303 -5.03 -0.20 -7.96
CA HIS A 303 -3.78 -0.47 -8.66
C HIS A 303 -3.95 -0.31 -10.18
N VAL A 304 -2.90 0.16 -10.85
CA VAL A 304 -2.87 0.23 -12.32
C VAL A 304 -2.74 -1.18 -12.88
N ALA A 305 -3.67 -1.63 -13.73
CA ALA A 305 -3.56 -2.91 -14.43
C ALA A 305 -2.84 -2.78 -15.77
N ALA A 306 -3.05 -1.67 -16.48
CA ALA A 306 -2.53 -1.43 -17.82
C ALA A 306 -2.63 0.06 -18.18
N ARG A 307 -1.87 0.50 -19.20
CA ARG A 307 -1.94 1.86 -19.74
C ARG A 307 -1.53 1.91 -21.21
N TRP A 308 -2.04 2.91 -21.92
CA TRP A 308 -1.80 3.15 -23.35
C TRP A 308 -1.79 4.65 -23.66
N ARG A 309 -1.09 5.06 -24.72
CA ARG A 309 -1.13 6.43 -25.24
C ARG A 309 -2.36 6.71 -26.10
N THR A 310 -3.00 5.67 -26.61
CA THR A 310 -4.20 5.78 -27.43
C THR A 310 -5.20 4.71 -27.00
N LEU A 311 -6.47 5.10 -26.89
CA LEU A 311 -7.54 4.17 -26.55
C LEU A 311 -7.69 3.10 -27.64
N ASN A 312 -7.62 1.84 -27.23
CA ASN A 312 -8.03 0.70 -28.05
C ASN A 312 -8.91 -0.22 -27.19
N ALA A 313 -10.20 -0.31 -27.51
CA ALA A 313 -11.15 -1.08 -26.74
C ALA A 313 -10.82 -2.58 -26.68
N ALA A 314 -10.24 -3.16 -27.75
CA ALA A 314 -9.82 -4.56 -27.75
C ALA A 314 -8.64 -4.79 -26.79
N SER A 315 -7.66 -3.89 -26.79
CA SER A 315 -6.53 -3.93 -25.84
C SER A 315 -7.01 -3.82 -24.39
N VAL A 316 -7.98 -2.92 -24.11
CA VAL A 316 -8.58 -2.79 -22.77
C VAL A 316 -9.29 -4.07 -22.36
N LYS A 317 -10.08 -4.69 -23.25
CA LYS A 317 -10.77 -5.97 -22.96
C LYS A 317 -9.79 -7.11 -22.71
N ALA A 318 -8.70 -7.18 -23.47
CA ALA A 318 -7.65 -8.18 -23.26
C ALA A 318 -6.92 -7.97 -21.92
N ALA A 319 -6.63 -6.72 -21.56
CA ALA A 319 -6.06 -6.39 -20.26
C ALA A 319 -7.02 -6.69 -19.11
N LEU A 320 -8.33 -6.46 -19.28
CA LEU A 320 -9.34 -6.84 -18.29
C LEU A 320 -9.40 -8.36 -18.12
N ALA A 321 -9.36 -9.12 -19.22
CA ALA A 321 -9.31 -10.59 -19.17
C ALA A 321 -8.08 -11.07 -18.39
N ARG A 322 -6.89 -10.51 -18.66
CA ARG A 322 -5.67 -10.79 -17.87
C ARG A 322 -5.82 -10.43 -16.40
N ALA A 323 -6.28 -9.22 -16.10
CA ALA A 323 -6.43 -8.74 -14.73
C ALA A 323 -7.46 -9.56 -13.92
N THR A 324 -8.30 -10.35 -14.60
CA THR A 324 -9.34 -11.18 -13.99
C THR A 324 -9.06 -12.68 -14.14
N GLY A 325 -7.90 -13.07 -14.68
CA GLY A 325 -7.51 -14.47 -14.89
C GLY A 325 -8.29 -15.19 -16.00
N ASN A 326 -9.09 -14.47 -16.81
CA ASN A 326 -9.89 -15.00 -17.91
C ASN A 326 -9.09 -15.16 -19.23
N THR A 327 -7.77 -15.39 -19.14
CA THR A 327 -6.88 -15.57 -20.30
C THR A 327 -6.68 -17.02 -20.69
#